data_AF-A0A646IJH9-F1
#
_entry.id   AF-A0A646IJH9-F1
#
_cell.length_a   1.000
_cell.length_b   1.000
_cell.length_c   1.000
_cell.angle_alpha   90.00
_cell.angle_beta   90.00
_cell.angle_gamma   90.00
#
_symmetry.space_group_name_H-M   'P 1'
#
loop_
_entity.id
_entity.type
_entity.pdbx_description
1 polymer ?
#
loop_
_entity_poly.entity_id
_entity_poly.type
_entity_poly.pdbx_seq_one_letter_code
_entity_poly.pdbx_strand_id
1 'polypeptide(L)'
;GMHIDDFAPNLSFFFSNGMDPEYSVLGRVARRIWAVTLRDKYGANERSQKLKYHVQTSGRSLHAQEIAFNDIRTTLQALIAIYDNCNSLHTNAYDEAITTPTAESVRRALAIQLIINREWGLAKCENPNQGSFVIDELTDLVEEAVLREFERIAERGG
;
A
#
# COMPACT_ATOMS: atom_id res chain seq x y z
N GLY A 1 9.82 27.43 -7.46
CA GLY A 1 11.03 27.80 -8.23
C GLY A 1 11.64 26.66 -9.04
N MET A 2 10.93 25.54 -9.23
CA MET A 2 11.30 24.45 -10.13
C MET A 2 10.04 24.04 -10.90
N HIS A 3 10.18 23.52 -12.12
CA HIS A 3 9.04 23.00 -12.85
C HIS A 3 8.61 21.66 -12.23
N ILE A 4 7.29 21.40 -12.16
CA ILE A 4 6.75 20.20 -11.48
C ILE A 4 7.33 18.90 -12.04
N ASP A 5 7.50 18.85 -13.36
CA ASP A 5 8.00 17.67 -14.06
C ASP A 5 9.50 17.39 -13.85
N ASP A 6 10.25 18.36 -13.31
CA ASP A 6 11.68 18.17 -13.03
C ASP A 6 11.91 17.31 -11.78
N PHE A 7 10.92 17.26 -10.88
CA PHE A 7 11.08 16.58 -9.59
C PHE A 7 9.98 15.56 -9.27
N ALA A 8 8.74 15.75 -9.74
CA ALA A 8 7.64 14.82 -9.44
C ALA A 8 7.94 13.36 -9.83
N PRO A 9 8.59 13.06 -10.98
CA PRO A 9 8.95 11.68 -11.34
C PRO A 9 9.96 11.01 -10.40
N ASN A 10 10.64 11.79 -9.54
CA ASN A 10 11.62 11.32 -8.57
C ASN A 10 11.00 11.10 -7.17
N LEU A 11 9.72 11.41 -7.00
CA LEU A 11 9.01 11.18 -5.74
C LEU A 11 8.58 9.71 -5.65
N SER A 12 8.81 9.12 -4.48
CA SER A 12 8.34 7.79 -4.11
C SER A 12 7.63 7.84 -2.76
N PHE A 13 6.60 7.04 -2.61
CA PHE A 13 5.79 6.98 -1.40
C PHE A 13 6.04 5.68 -0.64
N PHE A 14 5.78 5.70 0.65
CA PHE A 14 5.91 4.56 1.54
C PHE A 14 4.66 4.45 2.40
N PHE A 15 4.02 3.28 2.39
CA PHE A 15 2.81 3.02 3.15
C PHE A 15 2.94 1.77 4.03
N SER A 16 2.10 1.69 5.05
CA SER A 16 1.90 0.48 5.86
C SER A 16 0.61 -0.21 5.40
N ASN A 17 0.59 -1.54 5.38
CA ASN A 17 -0.64 -2.34 5.21
C ASN A 17 -0.98 -3.09 6.50
N GLY A 18 -2.11 -2.72 7.11
CA GLY A 18 -2.66 -3.36 8.30
C GLY A 18 -3.81 -4.33 8.01
N MET A 19 -4.62 -4.60 9.03
CA MET A 19 -5.72 -5.56 8.97
C MET A 19 -7.10 -4.90 8.70
N ASP A 20 -7.18 -3.58 8.81
CA ASP A 20 -8.43 -2.84 8.59
C ASP A 20 -8.84 -2.83 7.11
N PRO A 21 -10.14 -2.75 6.79
CA PRO A 21 -10.64 -2.82 5.42
C PRO A 21 -9.99 -1.81 4.47
N GLU A 22 -9.73 -0.60 4.94
CA GLU A 22 -9.25 0.54 4.16
C GLU A 22 -7.88 0.28 3.51
N TYR A 23 -7.05 -0.59 4.12
CA TYR A 23 -5.76 -0.99 3.54
C TYR A 23 -5.90 -1.75 2.23
N SER A 24 -7.08 -2.32 1.93
CA SER A 24 -7.33 -2.99 0.64
C SER A 24 -7.44 -2.03 -0.55
N VAL A 25 -7.67 -0.74 -0.29
CA VAL A 25 -7.85 0.30 -1.31
C VAL A 25 -6.87 1.47 -1.19
N LEU A 26 -5.94 1.42 -0.24
CA LEU A 26 -5.05 2.53 0.07
C LEU A 26 -4.21 2.99 -1.13
N GLY A 27 -3.61 2.04 -1.86
CA GLY A 27 -2.74 2.34 -2.99
C GLY A 27 -3.50 2.91 -4.19
N ARG A 28 -4.67 2.34 -4.53
CA ARG A 28 -5.55 2.86 -5.61
C ARG A 28 -6.07 4.26 -5.29
N VAL A 29 -6.48 4.54 -4.05
CA VAL A 29 -6.91 5.89 -3.65
C VAL A 29 -5.75 6.87 -3.76
N ALA A 30 -4.57 6.52 -3.22
CA ALA A 30 -3.38 7.38 -3.34
C ALA A 30 -3.02 7.69 -4.80
N ARG A 31 -3.07 6.69 -5.69
CA ARG A 31 -2.84 6.88 -7.14
C ARG A 31 -3.87 7.81 -7.77
N ARG A 32 -5.16 7.67 -7.45
CA ARG A 32 -6.25 8.48 -8.02
C ARG A 32 -6.11 9.95 -7.62
N ILE A 33 -5.98 10.22 -6.32
CA ILE A 33 -5.80 11.58 -5.78
C ILE A 33 -4.56 12.25 -6.38
N TRP A 34 -3.43 11.54 -6.41
CA TRP A 34 -2.19 12.08 -6.95
C TRP A 34 -2.30 12.44 -8.43
N ALA A 35 -2.79 11.51 -9.26
CA ALA A 35 -2.88 11.73 -10.70
C ALA A 35 -3.79 12.92 -11.05
N VAL A 36 -4.97 13.00 -10.43
CA VAL A 36 -5.92 14.11 -10.63
C VAL A 36 -5.31 15.43 -10.18
N THR A 37 -4.68 15.45 -9.01
CA THR A 37 -4.08 16.69 -8.47
C THR A 37 -2.93 17.18 -9.36
N LEU A 38 -2.03 16.29 -9.76
CA LEU A 38 -0.87 16.65 -10.60
C LEU A 38 -1.33 17.14 -11.98
N ARG A 39 -2.38 16.55 -12.55
CA ARG A 39 -2.95 16.97 -13.83
C ARG A 39 -3.68 18.32 -13.72
N ASP A 40 -4.65 18.43 -12.82
CA ASP A 40 -5.64 19.52 -12.84
C ASP A 40 -5.16 20.75 -12.07
N LYS A 41 -4.40 20.56 -10.97
CA LYS A 41 -3.88 21.66 -10.16
C LYS A 41 -2.50 22.12 -10.60
N TYR A 42 -1.63 21.17 -10.98
CA TYR A 42 -0.22 21.47 -11.28
C TYR A 42 0.13 21.40 -12.78
N GLY A 43 -0.78 20.94 -13.64
CA GLY A 43 -0.53 20.87 -15.09
C GLY A 43 0.62 19.94 -15.48
N ALA A 44 0.92 18.93 -14.66
CA ALA A 44 2.06 18.05 -14.83
C ALA A 44 1.84 17.01 -15.93
N ASN A 45 2.93 16.51 -16.51
CA ASN A 45 2.88 15.50 -17.56
C ASN A 45 2.46 14.10 -17.05
N GLU A 46 2.20 13.18 -17.98
CA GLU A 46 1.74 11.82 -17.67
C GLU A 46 2.70 11.05 -16.75
N ARG A 47 4.01 11.28 -16.86
CA ARG A 47 5.01 10.60 -16.02
C ARG A 47 4.93 11.07 -14.58
N SER A 48 4.72 12.37 -14.36
CA SER A 48 4.57 12.98 -13.04
C SER A 48 3.27 12.56 -12.34
N GLN A 49 2.23 12.20 -13.10
CA GLN A 49 0.95 11.71 -12.58
C GLN A 49 1.01 10.26 -12.05
N LYS A 50 2.08 9.50 -12.34
CA LYS A 50 2.21 8.10 -11.92
C LYS A 50 2.85 7.98 -10.54
N LEU A 51 2.01 7.93 -9.51
CA LEU A 51 2.46 7.67 -8.13
C LEU A 51 3.06 6.26 -8.03
N LYS A 52 4.31 6.19 -7.54
CA LYS A 52 5.00 4.94 -7.21
C LYS A 52 5.11 4.80 -5.71
N TYR A 53 4.84 3.62 -5.18
CA TYR A 53 4.95 3.37 -3.75
C TYR A 53 5.53 2.01 -3.40
N HIS A 54 6.23 2.00 -2.27
CA HIS A 54 6.57 0.81 -1.52
C HIS A 54 5.54 0.63 -0.40
N VAL A 55 5.22 -0.63 -0.08
CA VAL A 55 4.37 -0.97 1.06
C VAL A 55 5.07 -1.97 1.97
N GLN A 56 4.96 -1.76 3.28
CA GLN A 56 5.42 -2.69 4.29
C GLN A 56 4.21 -3.22 5.08
N THR A 57 4.17 -4.51 5.37
CA THR A 57 3.17 -5.08 6.29
C THR A 57 3.27 -4.43 7.67
N SER A 58 2.17 -4.32 8.42
CA SER A 58 2.13 -3.56 9.66
C SER A 58 2.86 -4.27 10.80
N GLY A 59 3.98 -3.72 11.27
CA GLY A 59 4.70 -4.23 12.45
C GLY A 59 3.85 -4.17 13.73
N ARG A 60 2.99 -3.15 13.85
CA ARG A 60 2.08 -2.99 15.01
C ARG A 60 1.00 -4.08 15.09
N SER A 61 0.71 -4.75 13.97
CA SER A 61 -0.25 -5.85 13.95
C SER A 61 0.35 -7.17 14.48
N LEU A 62 1.66 -7.23 14.68
CA LEU A 62 2.38 -8.42 15.10
C LEU A 62 2.58 -8.41 16.61
N HIS A 63 2.44 -9.59 17.23
CA HIS A 63 2.40 -9.73 18.69
C HIS A 63 3.56 -10.61 19.17
N ALA A 64 4.05 -10.35 20.38
CA ALA A 64 5.06 -11.19 21.02
C ALA A 64 4.47 -12.49 21.58
N GLN A 65 3.17 -12.52 21.86
CA GLN A 65 2.43 -13.73 22.20
C GLN A 65 2.06 -14.49 20.93
N GLU A 66 2.24 -15.81 20.95
CA GLU A 66 1.91 -16.69 19.82
C GLU A 66 2.46 -16.18 18.49
N ILE A 67 3.78 -15.95 18.45
CA ILE A 67 4.47 -15.34 17.31
C ILE A 67 4.24 -16.07 15.98
N ALA A 68 3.92 -17.37 16.01
CA ALA A 68 3.56 -18.13 14.82
C ALA A 68 2.34 -17.56 14.08
N PHE A 69 1.41 -16.89 14.77
CA PHE A 69 0.23 -16.28 14.16
C PHE A 69 0.56 -15.03 13.33
N ASN A 70 1.75 -14.45 13.51
CA ASN A 70 2.18 -13.26 12.77
C ASN A 70 2.36 -13.54 11.27
N ASP A 71 2.72 -14.76 10.88
CA ASP A 71 2.78 -15.14 9.47
C ASP A 71 1.41 -15.10 8.80
N ILE A 72 0.35 -15.45 9.53
CA ILE A 72 -1.03 -15.42 9.01
C ILE A 72 -1.45 -13.98 8.72
N ARG A 73 -1.19 -13.07 9.67
CA ARG A 73 -1.48 -11.63 9.52
C ARG A 73 -0.69 -11.03 8.35
N THR A 74 0.62 -11.31 8.31
CA THR A 74 1.53 -10.84 7.26
C THR A 74 1.12 -11.35 5.88
N THR A 75 0.65 -12.60 5.79
CA THR A 75 0.16 -13.19 4.54
C THR A 75 -1.05 -12.43 3.99
N LEU A 76 -2.04 -12.13 4.84
CA LEU A 76 -3.24 -11.38 4.43
C LEU A 76 -2.89 -9.95 4.00
N GLN A 77 -1.99 -9.29 4.73
CA GLN A 77 -1.51 -7.93 4.42
C GLN A 77 -0.73 -7.88 3.10
N ALA A 78 0.12 -8.89 2.84
CA ALA A 78 0.86 -9.05 1.59
C ALA A 78 -0.08 -9.29 0.42
N LEU A 79 -1.13 -10.09 0.60
CA LEU A 79 -2.09 -10.40 -0.44
C LEU A 79 -2.80 -9.15 -0.95
N ILE A 80 -3.33 -8.31 -0.04
CA ILE A 80 -4.02 -7.08 -0.43
C ILE A 80 -3.07 -6.04 -1.04
N ALA A 81 -1.80 -6.01 -0.61
CA ALA A 81 -0.77 -5.16 -1.22
C ALA A 81 -0.49 -5.56 -2.69
N ILE A 82 -0.43 -6.86 -2.97
CA ILE A 82 -0.21 -7.39 -4.32
C ILE A 82 -1.45 -7.17 -5.19
N TYR A 83 -2.65 -7.44 -4.67
CA TYR A 83 -3.90 -7.21 -5.41
C TYR A 83 -4.14 -5.75 -5.77
N ASP A 84 -3.68 -4.82 -4.92
CA ASP A 84 -3.73 -3.39 -5.22
C ASP A 84 -2.52 -2.91 -6.03
N ASN A 85 -1.75 -3.83 -6.62
CA ASN A 85 -0.67 -3.58 -7.57
C ASN A 85 0.40 -2.60 -7.05
N CYS A 86 0.95 -2.88 -5.87
CA CYS A 86 2.08 -2.13 -5.32
C CYS A 86 3.36 -2.27 -6.16
N ASN A 87 4.25 -1.27 -6.13
CA ASN A 87 5.49 -1.34 -6.90
C ASN A 87 6.61 -2.12 -6.18
N SER A 88 6.53 -2.19 -4.85
CA SER A 88 7.50 -2.90 -4.02
C SER A 88 6.85 -3.26 -2.69
N LEU A 89 7.16 -4.44 -2.15
CA LEU A 89 6.57 -4.99 -0.93
C LEU A 89 7.66 -5.48 0.03
N HIS A 90 7.56 -5.08 1.30
CA HIS A 90 8.25 -5.69 2.42
C HIS A 90 7.27 -6.49 3.28
N THR A 91 7.60 -7.75 3.55
CA THR A 91 6.89 -8.64 4.47
C THR A 91 7.69 -8.75 5.76
N ASN A 92 7.06 -8.46 6.89
CA ASN A 92 7.69 -8.57 8.20
C ASN A 92 7.88 -10.04 8.58
N ALA A 93 8.85 -10.30 9.45
CA ALA A 93 9.06 -11.62 9.98
C ALA A 93 8.10 -11.93 11.13
N TYR A 94 7.85 -13.21 11.38
CA TYR A 94 6.95 -13.64 12.44
C TYR A 94 7.43 -13.23 13.85
N ASP A 95 8.73 -12.99 14.04
CA ASP A 95 9.39 -12.62 15.30
C ASP A 95 9.65 -11.11 15.45
N GLU A 96 9.10 -10.27 14.57
CA GLU A 96 9.26 -8.81 14.53
C GLU A 96 9.00 -8.11 15.87
N ALA A 97 8.05 -8.63 16.66
CA ALA A 97 7.68 -8.06 17.96
C ALA A 97 8.72 -8.31 19.07
N ILE A 98 9.74 -9.15 18.82
CA ILE A 98 10.74 -9.58 19.81
C ILE A 98 12.13 -9.06 19.44
N THR A 99 12.55 -9.26 18.19
CA THR A 99 13.92 -9.02 17.76
C THR A 99 13.98 -8.70 16.27
N THR A 100 15.12 -8.19 15.82
CA THR A 100 15.47 -8.18 14.39
C THR A 100 15.43 -9.62 13.84
N PRO A 101 14.89 -9.84 12.62
CA PRO A 101 14.66 -11.17 12.07
C PRO A 101 15.91 -12.05 12.01
N THR A 102 15.76 -13.33 12.38
CA THR A 102 16.80 -14.34 12.15
C THR A 102 16.86 -14.77 10.67
N ALA A 103 17.91 -15.49 10.27
CA ALA A 103 18.00 -16.03 8.92
C ALA A 103 16.81 -16.96 8.56
N GLU A 104 16.25 -17.67 9.53
CA GLU A 104 15.06 -18.52 9.34
C GLU A 104 13.80 -17.66 9.17
N SER A 105 13.63 -16.66 10.03
CA SER A 105 12.49 -15.74 10.01
C SER A 105 12.41 -14.93 8.72
N VAL A 106 13.56 -14.45 8.21
CA VAL A 106 13.66 -13.78 6.90
C VAL A 106 13.23 -14.70 5.76
N ARG A 107 13.59 -15.99 5.80
CA ARG A 107 13.18 -16.94 4.76
C ARG A 107 11.67 -17.14 4.74
N ARG A 108 11.01 -17.20 5.91
CA ARG A 108 9.55 -17.30 6.01
C ARG A 108 8.86 -16.06 5.47
N ALA A 109 9.33 -14.87 5.87
CA ALA A 109 8.81 -13.60 5.37
C ALA A 109 8.92 -13.49 3.84
N LEU A 110 10.06 -13.90 3.26
CA LEU A 110 10.25 -13.92 1.80
C LEU A 110 9.35 -14.96 1.12
N ALA A 111 9.18 -16.13 1.73
CA ALA A 111 8.36 -17.21 1.18
C ALA A 111 6.90 -16.78 0.99
N ILE A 112 6.34 -15.92 1.84
CA ILE A 112 4.98 -15.36 1.69
C ILE A 112 4.82 -14.72 0.30
N GLN A 113 5.76 -13.83 -0.09
CA GLN A 113 5.69 -13.17 -1.39
C GLN A 113 5.90 -14.15 -2.54
N LEU A 114 6.78 -15.14 -2.39
CA LEU A 114 7.03 -16.15 -3.42
C LEU A 114 5.80 -17.01 -3.67
N ILE A 115 5.14 -17.49 -2.60
CA ILE A 115 3.93 -18.32 -2.70
C ILE A 115 2.81 -17.51 -3.37
N ILE A 116 2.55 -16.28 -2.95
CA ILE A 116 1.51 -15.45 -3.57
C ILE A 116 1.82 -15.20 -5.05
N ASN A 117 3.06 -14.85 -5.40
CA ASN A 117 3.39 -14.51 -6.79
C ASN A 117 3.53 -15.73 -7.72
N ARG A 118 3.84 -16.92 -7.20
CA ARG A 118 4.17 -18.10 -8.03
C ARG A 118 3.14 -19.22 -7.96
N GLU A 119 2.43 -19.36 -6.84
CA GLU A 119 1.54 -20.48 -6.59
C GLU A 119 0.07 -20.04 -6.51
N TRP A 120 -0.20 -18.87 -5.93
CA TRP A 120 -1.58 -18.39 -5.74
C TRP A 120 -2.23 -17.99 -7.07
N GLY A 121 -3.19 -18.80 -7.52
CA GLY A 121 -3.74 -18.72 -8.88
C GLY A 121 -4.37 -17.37 -9.25
N LEU A 122 -5.04 -16.68 -8.29
CA LEU A 122 -5.69 -15.41 -8.58
C LEU A 122 -4.69 -14.26 -8.81
N ALA A 123 -3.45 -14.37 -8.32
CA ALA A 123 -2.39 -13.40 -8.59
C ALA A 123 -1.86 -13.44 -10.04
N LYS A 124 -2.33 -14.39 -10.87
CA LYS A 124 -2.10 -14.34 -12.33
C LYS A 124 -2.92 -13.25 -13.02
N CYS A 125 -3.99 -12.78 -12.39
CA CYS A 125 -4.71 -11.58 -12.80
C CYS A 125 -4.07 -10.38 -12.11
N GLU A 126 -3.69 -9.34 -12.88
CA GLU A 126 -3.00 -8.16 -12.35
C GLU A 126 -3.97 -7.06 -11.85
N ASN A 127 -5.27 -7.22 -12.10
CA ASN A 127 -6.31 -6.28 -11.70
C ASN A 127 -7.54 -6.96 -11.04
N PRO A 128 -7.35 -7.94 -10.13
CA PRO A 128 -8.45 -8.74 -9.58
C PRO A 128 -9.45 -7.92 -8.74
N ASN A 129 -9.02 -6.74 -8.28
CA ASN A 129 -9.84 -5.81 -7.51
C ASN A 129 -10.86 -5.03 -8.36
N GLN A 130 -10.68 -4.93 -9.68
CA GLN A 130 -11.54 -4.09 -10.53
C GLN A 130 -12.94 -4.69 -10.71
N GLY A 131 -13.99 -3.88 -10.49
CA GLY A 131 -15.38 -4.28 -10.63
C GLY A 131 -15.98 -4.95 -9.38
N SER A 132 -15.23 -5.03 -8.29
CA SER A 132 -15.76 -5.48 -7.00
C SER A 132 -16.54 -4.36 -6.33
N PHE A 133 -17.83 -4.60 -6.04
CA PHE A 133 -18.70 -3.60 -5.41
C PHE A 133 -18.13 -3.06 -4.09
N VAL A 134 -17.58 -3.96 -3.24
CA VAL A 134 -17.00 -3.56 -1.95
C VAL A 134 -15.74 -2.73 -2.13
N ILE A 135 -14.89 -3.08 -3.10
CA ILE A 135 -13.65 -2.35 -3.36
C ILE A 135 -13.94 -0.98 -3.95
N ASP A 136 -14.87 -0.90 -4.91
CA ASP A 136 -15.21 0.37 -5.55
C ASP A 136 -15.87 1.33 -4.56
N GLU A 137 -16.84 0.86 -3.77
CA GLU A 137 -17.46 1.67 -2.70
C GLU A 137 -16.45 2.12 -1.65
N LEU A 138 -15.58 1.22 -1.18
CA LEU A 138 -14.57 1.56 -0.19
C LEU A 138 -13.51 2.53 -0.76
N THR A 139 -13.18 2.42 -2.05
CA THR A 139 -12.28 3.37 -2.72
C THR A 139 -12.86 4.79 -2.65
N ASP A 140 -14.14 4.95 -2.93
CA ASP A 140 -14.80 6.26 -2.91
C ASP A 140 -14.94 6.82 -1.49
N LEU A 141 -15.28 5.97 -0.52
CA LEU A 141 -15.36 6.36 0.89
C LEU A 141 -14.00 6.84 1.45
N VAL A 142 -12.93 6.11 1.14
CA VAL A 142 -11.58 6.46 1.62
C VAL A 142 -11.06 7.71 0.91
N GLU A 143 -11.29 7.86 -0.40
CA GLU A 143 -10.90 9.09 -1.11
C GLU A 143 -11.58 10.33 -0.52
N GLU A 144 -12.90 10.30 -0.34
CA GLU A 144 -13.66 11.41 0.24
C GLU A 144 -13.18 11.74 1.66
N ALA A 145 -12.91 10.71 2.49
CA ALA A 145 -12.38 10.91 3.83
C ALA A 145 -11.00 11.61 3.82
N VAL A 146 -10.12 11.25 2.89
CA VAL A 146 -8.80 11.88 2.73
C VAL A 146 -8.94 13.34 2.29
N LEU A 147 -9.83 13.63 1.33
CA LEU A 147 -10.06 14.99 0.85
C LEU A 147 -10.60 15.91 1.96
N ARG A 148 -11.53 15.41 2.78
CA ARG A 148 -12.02 16.14 3.96
C ARG A 148 -10.91 16.42 4.98
N GLU A 149 -9.97 15.49 5.16
CA GLU A 149 -8.83 15.73 6.03
C GLU A 149 -7.89 16.80 5.46
N PHE A 150 -7.70 16.83 4.12
CA PHE A 150 -6.94 17.90 3.47
C PHE A 150 -7.58 19.27 3.69
N GLU A 151 -8.91 19.38 3.64
CA GLU A 151 -9.62 20.63 3.93
C GLU A 151 -9.35 21.10 5.37
N ARG A 152 -9.46 20.20 6.35
CA ARG A 152 -9.18 20.52 7.77
C ARG A 152 -7.74 20.98 7.99
N ILE A 153 -6.77 20.40 7.27
CA ILE A 153 -5.37 20.82 7.32
C ILE A 153 -5.22 22.21 6.68
N ALA A 154 -5.84 22.44 5.52
CA ALA A 154 -5.80 23.72 4.82
C ALA A 154 -6.40 24.88 5.65
N GLU A 155 -7.52 24.64 6.35
CA GLU A 155 -8.15 25.60 7.28
C GLU A 155 -7.21 26.02 8.42
N ARG A 156 -6.19 25.22 8.73
CA ARG A 156 -5.21 25.46 9.80
C ARG A 156 -3.89 26.03 9.28
N GLY A 157 -3.82 26.44 8.01
CA GLY A 157 -2.66 27.11 7.43
C GLY A 157 -1.80 26.26 6.49
N GLY A 158 -2.27 25.05 6.14
CA GLY A 158 -1.57 24.14 5.23
C GLY A 158 -0.54 23.26 5.91
#